data_AF-A0A2G9RL29-F1
#
_entry.id   AF-A0A2G9RL29-F1
#
_cell.length_a   1.000
_cell.length_b   1.000
_cell.length_c   1.000
_cell.angle_alpha   90.00
_cell.angle_beta   90.00
_cell.angle_gamma   90.00
#
_symmetry.space_group_name_H-M   'P 1'
#
loop_
_entity.id
_entity.type
_entity.pdbx_description
1 polymer ?
#
loop_
_entity_poly.entity_id
_entity_poly.type
_entity_poly.pdbx_seq_one_letter_code
_entity_poly.pdbx_strand_id
1 'polypeptide(L)'
;MGKPRLGDEYVLLEGSTLQVTCCFVLMPLCCPLTLFSPTLIQFPAMKKLYDFKAHGGEVEDIAVSPTNKVVTVGQDFRCCVWEKDQLLSELHWNENFPNIPDKMYRYRACRFGKVVDQEKELRFYTVQIPYKRERKPPPCYITKWDGLNFLPLLTEPCGNEVISCLAVSDCGTFLGLGSVTGSVAIYISFSLQRLYYVQEAHGIVVTDLAFFPDTKQGRALRGDNEAAMLSIAVDSRCKLHVVHNRQTFPVWLVLLLCAGLLVAVILLLQYTFPDFF
;
A
#
# COMPACT_ATOMS: atom_id res chain seq x y z
N MET A 1 24.82 -28.85 -7.74
CA MET A 1 23.36 -28.84 -7.98
C MET A 1 22.67 -28.95 -6.63
N GLY A 2 22.39 -27.81 -5.98
CA GLY A 2 21.67 -27.77 -4.71
C GLY A 2 20.24 -27.34 -4.97
N LYS A 3 19.25 -28.09 -4.47
CA LYS A 3 17.85 -27.68 -4.50
C LYS A 3 17.68 -26.32 -3.80
N PRO A 4 16.80 -25.42 -4.29
CA PRO A 4 16.48 -24.19 -3.56
C PRO A 4 15.95 -24.56 -2.17
N ARG A 5 16.48 -23.90 -1.13
CA ARG A 5 16.03 -24.10 0.25
C ARG A 5 14.86 -23.15 0.50
N LEU A 6 13.80 -23.68 1.09
CA LEU A 6 12.63 -22.92 1.53
C LEU A 6 13.08 -21.95 2.64
N GLY A 7 13.01 -20.64 2.41
CA GLY A 7 13.32 -19.61 3.42
C GLY A 7 13.91 -18.30 2.88
N ASP A 8 14.33 -18.24 1.62
CA ASP A 8 14.92 -17.03 1.04
C ASP A 8 13.85 -16.15 0.36
N GLU A 9 13.91 -14.83 0.55
CA GLU A 9 13.15 -13.87 -0.26
C GLU A 9 13.83 -13.69 -1.63
N TYR A 10 13.09 -13.96 -2.69
CA TYR A 10 13.58 -13.82 -4.06
C TYR A 10 12.76 -12.80 -4.83
N VAL A 11 13.46 -11.91 -5.54
CA VAL A 11 12.86 -11.11 -6.60
C VAL A 11 13.21 -11.75 -7.94
N LEU A 12 12.19 -12.18 -8.68
CA LEU A 12 12.34 -12.71 -10.04
C LEU A 12 12.27 -11.56 -11.05
N LEU A 13 13.30 -11.44 -11.89
CA LEU A 13 13.30 -10.54 -13.04
C LEU A 13 13.01 -11.35 -14.31
N GLU A 14 11.84 -11.17 -14.91
CA GLU A 14 11.48 -11.79 -16.19
C GLU A 14 11.77 -10.84 -17.36
N GLY A 15 12.35 -11.38 -18.44
CA GLY A 15 12.66 -10.64 -19.65
C GLY A 15 11.41 -9.98 -20.23
N SER A 16 11.46 -8.65 -20.38
CA SER A 16 10.45 -7.77 -21.00
C SER A 16 9.13 -7.50 -20.26
N THR A 17 8.83 -8.16 -19.15
CA THR A 17 7.67 -7.82 -18.30
C THR A 17 7.98 -8.16 -16.85
N LEU A 18 8.13 -7.14 -16.01
CA LEU A 18 8.46 -7.29 -14.59
C LEU A 18 7.19 -7.75 -13.83
N GLN A 19 7.04 -9.06 -13.60
CA GLN A 19 6.19 -9.58 -12.53
C GLN A 19 7.05 -9.92 -11.31
N VAL A 20 7.01 -9.06 -10.30
CA VAL A 20 7.57 -9.39 -8.99
C VAL A 20 6.58 -10.32 -8.28
N THR A 21 6.85 -11.62 -8.32
CA THR A 21 6.16 -12.58 -7.45
C THR A 21 6.98 -12.71 -6.17
N CYS A 22 6.63 -11.94 -5.12
CA CYS A 22 7.14 -12.22 -3.78
C CYS A 22 6.44 -13.48 -3.27
N CYS A 23 7.11 -14.63 -3.39
CA CYS A 23 6.66 -15.84 -2.70
C CYS A 23 7.03 -15.74 -1.22
N PHE A 24 6.10 -15.26 -0.38
CA PHE A 24 6.16 -15.50 1.06
C PHE A 24 5.89 -16.97 1.33
N VAL A 25 6.95 -17.79 1.48
CA VAL A 25 6.78 -19.14 2.02
C VAL A 25 6.94 -19.06 3.54
N LEU A 26 5.80 -19.04 4.23
CA LEU A 26 5.71 -19.21 5.68
C LEU A 26 6.35 -20.55 6.09
N MET A 27 7.46 -20.52 6.83
CA MET A 27 7.72 -21.50 7.89
C MET A 27 8.78 -21.00 8.89
N PRO A 28 8.61 -21.27 10.20
CA PRO A 28 9.59 -20.98 11.22
C PRO A 28 10.63 -22.12 11.32
N LEU A 29 11.84 -21.74 11.76
CA LEU A 29 12.92 -22.57 12.30
C LEU A 29 13.98 -23.12 11.32
N CYS A 30 15.23 -22.84 11.72
CA CYS A 30 16.49 -23.47 11.31
C CYS A 30 17.17 -23.01 10.01
N CYS A 31 17.85 -21.85 10.06
CA CYS A 31 19.17 -21.69 9.44
C CYS A 31 19.95 -20.53 10.08
N PRO A 32 21.05 -20.77 10.82
CA PRO A 32 21.92 -19.70 11.29
C PRO A 32 22.96 -19.39 10.20
N LEU A 33 23.05 -18.10 9.79
CA LEU A 33 24.27 -17.38 9.34
C LEU A 33 24.31 -16.67 7.97
N THR A 34 23.29 -16.69 7.08
CA THR A 34 23.34 -15.88 5.83
C THR A 34 21.99 -15.33 5.34
N LEU A 35 21.03 -15.08 6.22
CA LEU A 35 19.63 -14.78 5.86
C LEU A 35 19.26 -13.29 5.82
N PHE A 36 20.24 -12.38 5.83
CA PHE A 36 20.01 -10.95 6.06
C PHE A 36 20.35 -10.04 4.87
N SER A 37 20.58 -10.61 3.68
CA SER A 37 20.99 -9.87 2.48
C SER A 37 20.03 -10.12 1.32
N PRO A 38 19.48 -9.08 0.66
CA PRO A 38 18.69 -9.28 -0.55
C PRO A 38 19.51 -9.94 -1.66
N THR A 39 18.93 -10.96 -2.29
CA THR A 39 19.55 -11.68 -3.42
C THR A 39 18.69 -11.52 -4.69
N LEU A 40 19.27 -10.95 -5.74
CA LEU A 40 18.63 -10.82 -7.05
C LEU A 40 18.96 -12.05 -7.91
N ILE A 41 17.93 -12.63 -8.53
CA ILE A 41 18.07 -13.86 -9.33
C ILE A 41 17.48 -13.65 -10.73
N GLN A 42 18.22 -14.09 -11.74
CA GLN A 42 17.76 -14.13 -13.12
C GLN A 42 16.76 -15.27 -13.32
N PHE A 43 15.56 -14.97 -13.80
CA PHE A 43 14.56 -15.97 -14.20
C PHE A 43 14.56 -16.15 -15.74
N PRO A 44 14.40 -17.38 -16.29
CA PRO A 44 14.19 -18.66 -15.62
C PRO A 44 15.48 -19.40 -15.23
N ALA A 45 16.65 -18.85 -15.54
CA ALA A 45 17.95 -19.52 -15.33
C ALA A 45 18.29 -19.78 -13.85
N MET A 46 17.57 -19.15 -12.92
CA MET A 46 17.81 -19.17 -11.46
C MET A 46 19.26 -18.81 -11.09
N LYS A 47 19.90 -17.95 -11.89
CA LYS A 47 21.28 -17.52 -11.67
C LYS A 47 21.29 -16.30 -10.76
N LYS A 48 22.03 -16.39 -9.65
CA LYS A 48 22.30 -15.28 -8.75
C LYS A 48 23.04 -14.16 -9.48
N LEU A 49 22.45 -12.97 -9.50
CA LEU A 49 23.01 -11.77 -10.14
C LEU A 49 23.75 -10.90 -9.12
N TYR A 50 23.08 -10.60 -8.01
CA TYR A 50 23.61 -9.72 -6.95
C TYR A 50 23.27 -10.29 -5.58
N ASP A 51 24.16 -10.07 -4.62
CA ASP A 51 23.96 -10.30 -3.19
C ASP A 51 24.83 -9.33 -2.41
N PHE A 52 24.16 -8.50 -1.62
CA PHE A 52 24.78 -7.42 -0.90
C PHE A 52 24.03 -7.21 0.42
N LYS A 53 24.75 -6.74 1.43
CA LYS A 53 24.16 -6.42 2.73
C LYS A 53 23.43 -5.08 2.67
N ALA A 54 22.10 -5.11 2.59
CA ALA A 54 21.30 -3.88 2.53
C ALA A 54 21.12 -3.21 3.90
N HIS A 55 20.82 -4.00 4.94
CA HIS A 55 20.46 -3.50 6.25
C HIS A 55 21.36 -4.02 7.37
N GLY A 56 21.40 -3.27 8.48
CA GLY A 56 22.06 -3.69 9.73
C GLY A 56 21.28 -4.74 10.52
N GLY A 57 20.04 -5.03 10.12
CA GLY A 57 19.16 -6.02 10.71
C GLY A 57 18.36 -6.77 9.64
N GLU A 58 17.24 -7.38 10.03
CA GLU A 58 16.35 -8.10 9.12
C GLU A 58 15.69 -7.15 8.11
N VAL A 59 15.56 -7.62 6.87
CA VAL A 59 14.82 -6.94 5.80
C VAL A 59 13.34 -7.25 6.02
N GLU A 60 12.51 -6.22 6.10
CA GLU A 60 11.07 -6.35 6.37
C GLU A 60 10.24 -6.45 5.09
N ASP A 61 10.67 -5.77 4.03
CA ASP A 61 10.01 -5.80 2.73
C ASP A 61 10.93 -5.30 1.61
N ILE A 62 10.65 -5.72 0.39
CA ILE A 62 11.40 -5.37 -0.82
C ILE A 62 10.41 -5.02 -1.94
N ALA A 63 10.71 -3.98 -2.70
CA ALA A 63 9.96 -3.60 -3.89
C ALA A 63 10.90 -3.29 -5.06
N VAL A 64 10.52 -3.68 -6.27
CA VAL A 64 11.28 -3.38 -7.48
C VAL A 64 10.50 -2.47 -8.39
N SER A 65 11.13 -1.38 -8.82
CA SER A 65 10.54 -0.42 -9.74
C SER A 65 10.56 -0.97 -11.18
N PRO A 66 9.68 -0.45 -12.07
CA PRO A 66 9.78 -0.70 -13.51
C PRO A 66 11.12 -0.25 -14.13
N THR A 67 11.87 0.61 -13.44
CA THR A 67 13.19 1.11 -13.85
C THR A 67 14.36 0.28 -13.29
N ASN A 68 14.08 -0.90 -12.72
CA ASN A 68 15.06 -1.81 -12.09
C ASN A 68 15.78 -1.23 -10.86
N LYS A 69 15.22 -0.20 -10.22
CA LYS A 69 15.64 0.21 -8.88
C LYS A 69 15.00 -0.73 -7.86
N VAL A 70 15.77 -1.13 -6.87
CA VAL A 70 15.29 -1.97 -5.77
C VAL A 70 15.16 -1.10 -4.53
N VAL A 71 14.04 -1.18 -3.83
CA VAL A 71 13.84 -0.50 -2.55
C VAL A 71 13.72 -1.56 -1.47
N THR A 72 14.53 -1.43 -0.43
CA THR A 72 14.49 -2.33 0.73
C THR A 72 14.17 -1.54 1.98
N VAL A 73 13.37 -2.13 2.86
CA VAL A 73 13.09 -1.59 4.19
C VAL A 73 13.54 -2.60 5.24
N GLY A 74 14.09 -2.13 6.36
CA GLY A 74 14.66 -3.00 7.38
C GLY A 74 14.35 -2.60 8.81
N GLN A 75 14.64 -3.51 9.73
CA GLN A 75 14.53 -3.28 11.18
C GLN A 75 15.51 -2.24 11.73
N ASP A 76 16.49 -1.82 10.92
CA ASP A 76 17.47 -0.79 11.23
C ASP A 76 16.95 0.64 10.99
N PHE A 77 15.62 0.81 10.85
CA PHE A 77 14.91 2.08 10.63
C PHE A 77 15.16 2.73 9.27
N ARG A 78 15.89 2.06 8.37
CA ARG A 78 16.25 2.62 7.07
C ARG A 78 15.34 2.11 5.97
N CYS A 79 15.12 2.97 4.99
CA CYS A 79 14.53 2.64 3.70
C CYS A 79 15.56 3.02 2.64
N CYS A 80 16.11 2.04 1.94
CA CYS A 80 17.26 2.21 1.07
C CYS A 80 16.85 1.94 -0.39
N VAL A 81 17.26 2.83 -1.29
CA VAL A 81 17.07 2.69 -2.73
C VAL A 81 18.38 2.26 -3.36
N TRP A 82 18.33 1.20 -4.16
CA TRP A 82 19.47 0.55 -4.78
C TRP A 82 19.33 0.54 -6.29
N GLU A 83 20.45 0.64 -6.97
CA GLU A 83 20.59 0.28 -8.37
C GLU A 83 21.67 -0.79 -8.45
N LYS A 84 21.25 -2.01 -8.81
CA LYS A 84 22.07 -3.22 -8.71
C LYS A 84 22.51 -3.47 -7.25
N ASP A 85 23.80 -3.30 -6.95
CA ASP A 85 24.43 -3.45 -5.65
C ASP A 85 24.87 -2.11 -5.03
N GLN A 86 24.58 -0.99 -5.69
CA GLN A 86 24.96 0.35 -5.24
C GLN A 86 23.79 1.07 -4.55
N LEU A 87 24.05 1.60 -3.36
CA LEU A 87 23.11 2.45 -2.64
C LEU A 87 23.01 3.80 -3.35
N LEU A 88 21.83 4.14 -3.85
CA LEU A 88 21.56 5.43 -4.48
C LEU A 88 21.16 6.49 -3.45
N SER A 89 20.24 6.15 -2.55
CA SER A 89 19.69 7.09 -1.57
C SER A 89 19.05 6.35 -0.39
N GLU A 90 18.99 7.02 0.75
CA GLU A 90 18.16 6.62 1.89
C GLU A 90 16.95 7.55 1.97
N LEU A 91 15.77 6.99 2.23
CA LEU A 91 14.52 7.74 2.25
C LEU A 91 14.18 8.17 3.68
N HIS A 92 13.83 9.45 3.82
CA HIS A 92 13.46 10.06 5.09
C HIS A 92 12.03 10.62 5.02
N TRP A 93 11.08 9.89 5.61
CA TRP A 93 9.65 10.23 5.55
C TRP A 93 9.27 11.34 6.53
N ASN A 94 10.07 11.52 7.58
CA ASN A 94 9.84 12.40 8.71
C ASN A 94 10.56 13.76 8.57
N GLU A 95 11.18 14.09 7.43
CA GLU A 95 11.88 15.38 7.23
C GLU A 95 10.97 16.59 7.55
N ASN A 96 9.68 16.48 7.18
CA ASN A 96 8.68 17.52 7.43
C ASN A 96 8.01 17.41 8.82
N PHE A 97 8.44 16.46 9.66
CA PHE A 97 7.89 16.19 10.99
C PHE A 97 9.00 16.25 12.06
N PRO A 98 9.51 17.45 12.40
CA PRO A 98 10.64 17.61 13.31
C PRO A 98 10.37 17.09 14.74
N ASN A 99 9.09 16.92 15.09
CA ASN A 99 8.69 16.39 16.39
C ASN A 99 8.79 14.86 16.48
N ILE A 100 9.05 14.16 15.37
CA ILE A 100 9.14 12.70 15.33
C ILE A 100 10.62 12.28 15.30
N PRO A 101 11.14 11.70 16.39
CA PRO A 101 12.52 11.20 16.42
C PRO A 101 12.74 10.08 15.41
N ASP A 102 13.93 10.02 14.80
CA ASP A 102 14.26 9.05 13.73
C ASP A 102 14.06 7.58 14.13
N LYS A 103 14.25 7.25 15.42
CA LYS A 103 14.13 5.88 15.94
C LYS A 103 12.76 5.56 16.56
N MET A 104 11.78 6.45 16.39
CA MET A 104 10.42 6.25 16.90
C MET A 104 9.63 5.30 16.00
N TYR A 105 9.84 5.39 14.68
CA TYR A 105 9.13 4.62 13.67
C TYR A 105 10.09 3.82 12.80
N ARG A 106 9.65 2.63 12.39
CA ARG A 106 10.32 1.84 11.36
C ARG A 106 9.43 1.66 10.15
N TYR A 107 10.04 1.49 8.99
CA TYR A 107 9.35 1.09 7.78
C TYR A 107 8.93 -0.38 7.88
N ARG A 108 7.67 -0.68 7.58
CA ARG A 108 7.11 -2.04 7.63
C ARG A 108 6.90 -2.65 6.25
N ALA A 109 6.44 -1.86 5.30
CA ALA A 109 6.12 -2.33 3.96
C ALA A 109 6.40 -1.25 2.93
N CYS A 110 6.71 -1.68 1.72
CA CYS A 110 6.99 -0.80 0.59
C CYS A 110 6.44 -1.39 -0.71
N ARG A 111 5.74 -0.59 -1.52
CA ARG A 111 5.18 -1.04 -2.81
C ARG A 111 5.19 0.08 -3.84
N PHE A 112 5.46 -0.27 -5.10
CA PHE A 112 5.25 0.62 -6.23
C PHE A 112 3.81 0.54 -6.74
N GLY A 113 3.29 1.65 -7.25
CA GLY A 113 1.98 1.75 -7.87
C GLY A 113 2.05 2.58 -9.15
N LYS A 114 1.29 2.18 -10.16
CA LYS A 114 1.10 2.97 -11.38
C LYS A 114 0.15 4.13 -11.09
N VAL A 115 0.24 5.22 -11.84
CA VAL A 115 -0.76 6.29 -11.77
C VAL A 115 -1.77 6.08 -12.90
N VAL A 116 -3.05 6.12 -12.54
CA VAL A 116 -4.14 6.07 -13.53
C VAL A 116 -4.00 7.26 -14.48
N ASP A 117 -4.17 7.02 -15.78
CA ASP A 117 -4.09 8.02 -16.86
C ASP A 117 -2.71 8.65 -17.10
N GLN A 118 -1.67 8.26 -16.35
CA GLN A 118 -0.33 8.81 -16.49
C GLN A 118 0.73 7.70 -16.51
N GLU A 119 0.94 7.08 -17.68
CA GLU A 119 1.85 5.93 -17.83
C GLU A 119 3.32 6.22 -17.48
N LYS A 120 3.73 7.51 -17.52
CA LYS A 120 5.09 7.94 -17.18
C LYS A 120 5.28 8.23 -15.70
N GLU A 121 4.19 8.37 -14.94
CA GLU A 121 4.27 8.61 -13.51
C GLU A 121 4.27 7.29 -12.74
N LEU A 122 5.18 7.21 -11.78
CA LEU A 122 5.26 6.12 -10.84
C LEU A 122 5.03 6.68 -9.44
N ARG A 123 4.27 5.97 -8.62
CA ARG A 123 4.16 6.25 -7.18
C ARG A 123 4.79 5.14 -6.41
N PHE A 124 5.30 5.50 -5.26
CA PHE A 124 5.85 4.57 -4.30
C PHE A 124 5.16 4.82 -2.96
N TYR A 125 4.85 3.76 -2.25
CA TYR A 125 4.10 3.79 -1.01
C TYR A 125 4.88 3.07 0.06
N THR A 126 4.97 3.69 1.23
CA THR A 126 5.55 3.07 2.42
C THR A 126 4.58 3.16 3.57
N VAL A 127 4.70 2.19 4.48
CA VAL A 127 4.00 2.22 5.76
C VAL A 127 5.04 2.27 6.88
N GLN A 128 4.82 3.18 7.82
CA GLN A 128 5.65 3.34 9.00
C GLN A 128 4.86 2.97 10.25
N ILE A 129 5.46 2.12 11.08
CA ILE A 129 4.85 1.65 12.33
C ILE A 129 5.73 2.04 13.52
N PRO A 130 5.14 2.31 14.69
CA PRO A 130 5.91 2.56 15.91
C PRO A 130 6.82 1.39 16.23
N TYR A 131 8.10 1.66 16.51
CA TYR A 131 9.05 0.61 16.86
C TYR A 131 8.82 0.05 18.26
N LYS A 132 8.53 0.95 19.22
CA LYS A 132 8.22 0.58 20.60
C LYS A 132 6.72 0.38 20.77
N ARG A 133 6.35 -0.73 21.41
CA ARG A 133 4.96 -0.98 21.81
C ARG A 133 4.68 -0.25 23.12
N GLU A 134 3.83 0.76 23.04
CA GLU A 134 3.35 1.52 24.19
C GLU A 134 1.91 1.13 24.54
N ARG A 135 1.47 1.39 25.78
CA ARG A 135 0.08 1.13 26.22
C ARG A 135 -0.95 1.90 25.39
N LYS A 136 -0.57 3.11 24.93
CA LYS A 136 -1.30 3.90 23.96
C LYS A 136 -0.38 4.09 22.76
N PRO A 137 -0.41 3.18 21.78
CA PRO A 137 0.49 3.27 20.64
C PRO A 137 0.19 4.55 19.85
N PRO A 138 1.23 5.26 19.40
CA PRO A 138 1.03 6.37 18.48
C PRO A 138 0.56 5.83 17.11
N PRO A 139 -0.04 6.68 16.25
CA PRO A 139 -0.59 6.22 14.98
C PRO A 139 0.49 5.68 14.04
N CYS A 140 0.15 4.67 13.26
CA CYS A 140 0.93 4.31 12.07
C CYS A 140 0.72 5.37 10.99
N TYR A 141 1.68 5.47 10.08
CA TYR A 141 1.64 6.39 8.94
C TYR A 141 1.70 5.63 7.63
N ILE A 142 1.09 6.22 6.61
CA ILE A 142 1.26 5.85 5.23
C ILE A 142 1.80 7.05 4.46
N THR A 143 2.89 6.84 3.72
CA THR A 143 3.52 7.88 2.91
C THR A 143 3.43 7.53 1.43
N LYS A 144 2.94 8.48 0.64
CA LYS A 144 3.01 8.50 -0.81
C LYS A 144 4.24 9.28 -1.24
N TRP A 145 5.02 8.69 -2.10
CA TRP A 145 6.26 9.23 -2.67
C TRP A 145 6.14 9.36 -4.18
N ASP A 146 6.96 10.24 -4.75
CA ASP A 146 7.30 10.16 -6.15
C ASP A 146 8.13 8.90 -6.40
N GLY A 147 7.67 7.99 -7.27
CA GLY A 147 8.33 6.71 -7.51
C GLY A 147 9.62 6.82 -8.33
N LEU A 148 9.87 7.97 -8.96
CA LEU A 148 11.09 8.19 -9.74
C LEU A 148 12.20 8.86 -8.93
N ASN A 149 11.86 9.97 -8.26
CA ASN A 149 12.79 10.80 -7.49
C ASN A 149 12.76 10.52 -5.98
N PHE A 150 11.80 9.72 -5.49
CA PHE A 150 11.63 9.38 -4.08
C PHE A 150 11.44 10.57 -3.14
N LEU A 151 10.77 11.62 -3.64
CA LEU A 151 10.36 12.76 -2.81
C LEU A 151 9.04 12.44 -2.08
N PRO A 152 8.94 12.70 -0.77
CA PRO A 152 7.69 12.49 -0.03
C PRO A 152 6.65 13.52 -0.47
N LEU A 153 5.50 13.05 -0.96
CA LEU A 153 4.43 13.90 -1.49
C LEU A 153 3.30 14.12 -0.48
N LEU A 154 2.93 13.07 0.25
CA LEU A 154 1.85 13.10 1.22
C LEU A 154 2.08 12.03 2.28
N THR A 155 1.92 12.39 3.55
CA THR A 155 1.98 11.45 4.68
C THR A 155 0.73 11.62 5.51
N GLU A 156 -0.05 10.56 5.68
CA GLU A 156 -1.30 10.55 6.44
C GLU A 156 -1.26 9.49 7.55
N PRO A 157 -1.87 9.75 8.72
CA PRO A 157 -2.04 8.73 9.74
C PRO A 157 -3.05 7.67 9.31
N CYS A 158 -2.71 6.39 9.47
CA CYS A 158 -3.57 5.25 9.10
C CYS A 158 -4.19 4.52 10.31
N GLY A 159 -4.19 5.16 11.47
CA GLY A 159 -4.77 4.65 12.73
C GLY A 159 -3.72 4.07 13.67
N ASN A 160 -4.17 3.65 14.86
CA ASN A 160 -3.27 3.20 15.95
C ASN A 160 -3.03 1.68 15.93
N GLU A 161 -3.71 0.96 15.05
CA GLU A 161 -3.49 -0.47 14.85
C GLU A 161 -2.17 -0.68 14.11
N VAL A 162 -1.34 -1.61 14.59
CA VAL A 162 -0.07 -1.91 13.93
C VAL A 162 -0.35 -2.58 12.60
N ILE A 163 0.09 -1.95 11.51
CA ILE A 163 -0.05 -2.49 10.15
C ILE A 163 0.92 -3.67 9.96
N SER A 164 0.44 -4.74 9.33
CA SER A 164 1.20 -5.95 9.05
C SER A 164 1.62 -6.06 7.58
N CYS A 165 0.76 -5.66 6.65
CA CYS A 165 0.96 -5.80 5.19
C CYS A 165 0.34 -4.62 4.41
N LEU A 166 0.87 -4.39 3.21
CA LEU A 166 0.44 -3.37 2.24
C LEU A 166 0.32 -4.01 0.85
N ALA A 167 -0.78 -3.73 0.17
CA ALA A 167 -0.98 -4.10 -1.23
C ALA A 167 -1.39 -2.87 -2.06
N VAL A 168 -1.04 -2.88 -3.34
CA VAL A 168 -1.43 -1.85 -4.32
C VAL A 168 -2.22 -2.54 -5.42
N SER A 169 -3.31 -1.93 -5.87
CA SER A 169 -4.08 -2.49 -6.99
C SER A 169 -3.31 -2.38 -8.31
N ASP A 170 -3.58 -3.27 -9.27
CA ASP A 170 -2.93 -3.27 -10.59
C ASP A 170 -3.11 -1.95 -11.35
N CYS A 171 -4.29 -1.34 -11.23
CA CYS A 171 -4.60 -0.02 -11.79
C CYS A 171 -3.94 1.12 -11.01
N GLY A 172 -3.43 0.84 -9.81
CA GLY A 172 -2.79 1.80 -8.92
C GLY A 172 -3.74 2.80 -8.24
N THR A 173 -5.05 2.64 -8.37
CA THR A 173 -6.08 3.50 -7.74
C THR A 173 -6.25 3.24 -6.24
N PHE A 174 -6.05 1.99 -5.80
CA PHE A 174 -6.37 1.55 -4.45
C PHE A 174 -5.14 1.01 -3.72
N LEU A 175 -5.13 1.23 -2.41
CA LEU A 175 -4.17 0.66 -1.47
C LEU A 175 -4.92 -0.19 -0.45
N GLY A 176 -4.40 -1.37 -0.16
CA GLY A 176 -4.92 -2.27 0.85
C GLY A 176 -3.99 -2.29 2.05
N LEU A 177 -4.54 -2.14 3.26
CA LEU A 177 -3.79 -2.26 4.51
C LEU A 177 -4.41 -3.37 5.36
N GLY A 178 -3.54 -4.25 5.87
CA GLY A 178 -3.90 -5.27 6.84
C GLY A 178 -3.18 -4.99 8.15
N SER A 179 -3.80 -5.31 9.27
CA SER A 179 -3.24 -5.06 10.60
C SER A 179 -2.96 -6.35 11.37
N VAL A 180 -2.17 -6.22 12.42
CA VAL A 180 -1.87 -7.29 13.38
C VAL A 180 -3.12 -7.70 14.19
N THR A 181 -4.05 -6.78 14.39
CA THR A 181 -5.34 -7.08 15.07
C THR A 181 -6.32 -7.82 14.17
N GLY A 182 -6.05 -7.89 12.86
CA GLY A 182 -6.95 -8.54 11.89
C GLY A 182 -7.90 -7.58 11.18
N SER A 183 -7.81 -6.28 11.45
CA SER A 183 -8.53 -5.24 10.72
C SER A 183 -7.99 -5.08 9.30
N VAL A 184 -8.89 -4.82 8.36
CA VAL A 184 -8.59 -4.63 6.93
C VAL A 184 -9.15 -3.28 6.48
N ALA A 185 -8.35 -2.53 5.72
CA ALA A 185 -8.71 -1.23 5.19
C ALA A 185 -8.36 -1.08 3.71
N ILE A 186 -9.18 -0.33 2.97
CA ILE A 186 -8.88 0.06 1.59
C ILE A 186 -8.86 1.59 1.52
N TYR A 187 -7.83 2.13 0.89
CA TYR A 187 -7.55 3.55 0.73
C TYR A 187 -7.50 3.93 -0.75
N ILE A 188 -7.83 5.19 -1.08
CA ILE A 188 -7.48 5.79 -2.38
C ILE A 188 -5.99 6.08 -2.38
N SER A 189 -5.27 5.63 -3.40
CA SER A 189 -3.83 5.80 -3.53
C SER A 189 -3.40 7.26 -3.75
N PHE A 190 -4.24 8.04 -4.42
CA PHE A 190 -3.98 9.45 -4.74
C PHE A 190 -4.04 10.35 -3.50
N SER A 191 -5.11 10.28 -2.71
CA SER A 191 -5.35 11.15 -1.57
C SER A 191 -5.03 10.51 -0.22
N LEU A 192 -4.68 9.22 -0.19
CA LEU A 192 -4.53 8.42 1.04
C LEU A 192 -5.77 8.49 1.94
N GLN A 193 -6.95 8.66 1.35
CA GLN A 193 -8.22 8.66 2.07
C GLN A 193 -8.77 7.24 2.22
N ARG A 194 -9.20 6.88 3.43
CA ARG A 194 -9.80 5.58 3.72
C ARG A 194 -11.21 5.47 3.11
N LEU A 195 -11.41 4.50 2.22
CA LEU A 195 -12.68 4.20 1.58
C LEU A 195 -13.49 3.13 2.32
N TYR A 196 -12.77 2.14 2.83
CA TYR A 196 -13.35 0.94 3.43
C TYR A 196 -12.53 0.58 4.66
N TYR A 197 -13.23 0.16 5.72
CA TYR A 197 -12.61 -0.30 6.95
C TYR A 197 -13.51 -1.33 7.60
N VAL A 198 -12.96 -2.49 7.91
CA VAL A 198 -13.59 -3.49 8.76
C VAL A 198 -12.62 -3.83 9.87
N GLN A 199 -13.01 -3.46 11.08
CA GLN A 199 -12.27 -3.79 12.29
C GLN A 199 -12.36 -5.29 12.55
N GLU A 200 -11.23 -5.91 12.89
CA GLU A 200 -11.14 -7.33 13.26
C GLU A 200 -11.82 -8.24 12.22
N ALA A 201 -11.64 -7.92 10.93
CA ALA A 201 -12.11 -8.76 9.84
C ALA A 201 -11.59 -10.18 9.98
N HIS A 202 -10.36 -10.36 10.43
CA HIS A 202 -9.80 -11.62 10.91
C HIS A 202 -9.63 -11.59 12.42
N GLY A 203 -9.61 -12.77 13.06
CA GLY A 203 -9.42 -12.85 14.52
C GLY A 203 -7.96 -12.66 14.96
N ILE A 204 -7.04 -12.45 14.01
CA ILE A 204 -5.59 -12.37 14.21
C ILE A 204 -4.95 -11.64 13.02
N VAL A 205 -3.62 -11.48 13.04
CA VAL A 205 -2.82 -10.80 12.02
C VAL A 205 -3.17 -11.21 10.59
N VAL A 206 -3.51 -10.19 9.80
CA VAL A 206 -3.60 -10.30 8.35
C VAL A 206 -2.19 -10.50 7.81
N THR A 207 -1.96 -11.60 7.12
CA THR A 207 -0.63 -11.97 6.61
C THR A 207 -0.37 -11.36 5.24
N ASP A 208 -1.39 -11.31 4.38
CA ASP A 208 -1.26 -10.75 3.04
C ASP A 208 -2.60 -10.27 2.48
N LEU A 209 -2.51 -9.42 1.47
CA LEU A 209 -3.63 -8.81 0.76
C LEU A 209 -3.38 -8.88 -0.74
N ALA A 210 -4.43 -9.19 -1.52
CA ALA A 210 -4.33 -9.22 -2.98
C ALA A 210 -5.56 -8.57 -3.61
N PHE A 211 -5.36 -7.55 -4.45
CA PHE A 211 -6.43 -7.00 -5.27
C PHE A 211 -6.72 -7.91 -6.46
N PHE A 212 -7.97 -7.87 -6.93
CA PHE A 212 -8.32 -8.52 -8.18
C PHE A 212 -7.58 -7.85 -9.35
N PRO A 213 -6.99 -8.64 -10.26
CA PRO A 213 -6.19 -8.07 -11.34
C PRO A 213 -7.08 -7.35 -12.35
N ASP A 214 -6.52 -6.36 -13.03
CA ASP A 214 -7.28 -5.58 -14.03
C ASP A 214 -7.45 -6.29 -15.39
N THR A 215 -7.34 -7.62 -15.40
CA THR A 215 -7.55 -8.48 -16.57
C THR A 215 -9.04 -8.65 -16.88
N LYS A 216 -9.38 -9.10 -18.10
CA LYS A 216 -10.78 -9.36 -18.47
C LYS A 216 -11.50 -10.30 -17.50
N GLN A 217 -10.81 -11.35 -17.04
CA GLN A 217 -11.34 -12.29 -16.06
C GLN A 217 -11.46 -11.65 -14.67
N GLY A 218 -10.44 -10.90 -14.23
CA GLY A 218 -10.48 -10.20 -12.93
C GLY A 218 -11.61 -9.16 -12.86
N ARG A 219 -11.83 -8.41 -13.94
CA ARG A 219 -12.98 -7.49 -14.07
C ARG A 219 -14.33 -8.22 -14.04
N ALA A 220 -14.43 -9.37 -14.72
CA ALA A 220 -15.65 -10.18 -14.68
C ALA A 220 -15.97 -10.69 -13.26
N LEU A 221 -14.95 -11.06 -12.48
CA LEU A 221 -15.11 -11.48 -11.09
C LEU A 221 -15.39 -10.31 -10.14
N ARG A 222 -14.82 -9.13 -10.39
CA ARG A 222 -15.12 -7.90 -9.63
C ARG A 222 -16.56 -7.43 -9.85
N GLY A 223 -17.11 -7.64 -11.06
CA GLY A 223 -18.44 -7.18 -11.44
C GLY A 223 -18.53 -5.65 -11.45
N ASP A 224 -19.69 -5.12 -11.01
CA ASP A 224 -19.97 -3.68 -10.97
C ASP A 224 -19.33 -2.94 -9.78
N ASN A 225 -18.50 -3.64 -9.00
CA ASN A 225 -17.83 -3.06 -7.85
C ASN A 225 -16.60 -2.24 -8.25
N GLU A 226 -16.32 -1.20 -7.47
CA GLU A 226 -15.21 -0.30 -7.70
C GLU A 226 -13.86 -1.01 -7.46
N ALA A 227 -13.78 -1.74 -6.35
CA ALA A 227 -12.61 -2.54 -5.99
C ALA A 227 -13.04 -3.86 -5.32
N ALA A 228 -12.23 -4.91 -5.53
CA ALA A 228 -12.34 -6.16 -4.81
C ALA A 228 -10.94 -6.59 -4.35
N MET A 229 -10.83 -7.01 -3.10
CA MET A 229 -9.57 -7.40 -2.46
C MET A 229 -9.78 -8.65 -1.61
N LEU A 230 -8.84 -9.58 -1.70
CA LEU A 230 -8.77 -10.74 -0.82
C LEU A 230 -7.83 -10.42 0.34
N SER A 231 -8.21 -10.89 1.52
CA SER A 231 -7.34 -10.89 2.70
C SER A 231 -7.16 -12.30 3.22
N ILE A 232 -5.93 -12.63 3.59
CA ILE A 232 -5.58 -13.88 4.26
C ILE A 232 -4.94 -13.59 5.60
N ALA A 233 -5.17 -14.47 6.57
CA ALA A 233 -4.63 -14.33 7.91
C ALA A 233 -4.23 -15.69 8.49
N VAL A 234 -3.58 -15.66 9.66
CA VAL A 234 -3.15 -16.86 10.40
C VAL A 234 -4.33 -17.74 10.83
N ASP A 235 -5.56 -17.19 10.85
CA ASP A 235 -6.79 -17.95 11.09
C ASP A 235 -7.15 -18.93 9.95
N SER A 236 -6.29 -19.07 8.93
CA SER A 236 -6.47 -19.94 7.77
C SER A 236 -7.72 -19.62 6.96
N ARG A 237 -8.22 -18.38 7.03
CA ARG A 237 -9.37 -17.90 6.27
C ARG A 237 -8.92 -16.94 5.18
N CYS A 238 -9.55 -17.08 4.02
CA CYS A 238 -9.51 -16.09 2.96
C CYS A 238 -10.85 -15.35 2.94
N LYS A 239 -10.82 -14.02 3.06
CA LYS A 239 -12.02 -13.18 3.05
C LYS A 239 -12.01 -12.24 1.86
N LEU A 240 -13.19 -11.99 1.31
CA LEU A 240 -13.39 -11.07 0.20
C LEU A 240 -13.92 -9.74 0.72
N HIS A 241 -13.24 -8.66 0.38
CA HIS A 241 -13.59 -7.28 0.68
C HIS A 241 -13.96 -6.56 -0.61
N VAL A 242 -15.19 -6.06 -0.67
CA VAL A 242 -15.75 -5.43 -1.88
C VAL A 242 -16.11 -3.98 -1.57
N VAL A 243 -15.64 -3.07 -2.42
CA VAL A 243 -15.99 -1.66 -2.41
C VAL A 243 -17.04 -1.44 -3.50
N HIS A 244 -18.26 -1.15 -3.09
CA HIS A 244 -19.36 -0.90 -4.00
C HIS A 244 -19.16 0.42 -4.74
N ASN A 245 -19.61 0.48 -6.00
CA ASN A 245 -19.57 1.70 -6.78
C ASN A 245 -20.42 2.78 -6.10
N ARG A 246 -19.81 3.94 -5.86
CA ARG A 246 -20.51 5.11 -5.33
C ARG A 246 -21.40 5.66 -6.44
N GLN A 247 -22.72 5.51 -6.30
CA GLN A 247 -23.66 6.19 -7.19
C GLN A 247 -23.43 7.70 -7.08
N THR A 248 -22.79 8.28 -8.09
CA THR A 248 -22.67 9.73 -8.21
C THR A 248 -23.99 10.23 -8.78
N PHE A 249 -24.67 11.10 -8.04
CA PHE A 249 -25.80 11.81 -8.61
C PHE A 249 -25.28 12.72 -9.72
N PRO A 250 -25.91 12.72 -10.90
CA PRO A 250 -25.41 13.53 -11.99
C PRO A 250 -25.56 15.00 -11.62
N VAL A 251 -24.51 15.79 -11.90
CA VAL A 251 -24.37 17.19 -11.45
C VAL A 251 -25.59 18.04 -11.85
N TRP A 252 -26.19 17.77 -13.01
CA TRP A 252 -27.38 18.48 -13.49
C TRP A 252 -28.60 18.32 -12.56
N LEU A 253 -28.76 17.16 -11.93
CA LEU A 253 -29.88 16.89 -11.02
C LEU A 253 -29.71 17.68 -9.71
N VAL A 254 -28.47 17.78 -9.22
CA VAL A 254 -28.13 18.62 -8.07
C VAL A 254 -28.37 20.10 -8.38
N LEU A 255 -27.93 20.56 -9.55
CA LEU A 255 -28.16 21.94 -9.99
C LEU A 255 -29.66 22.27 -10.12
N LEU A 256 -30.45 21.34 -10.66
CA LEU A 256 -31.91 21.49 -10.77
C LEU A 256 -32.55 21.58 -9.37
N LEU A 257 -32.16 20.72 -8.43
CA LEU A 257 -32.61 20.78 -7.03
C LEU A 257 -32.26 22.11 -6.36
N CYS A 258 -31.03 22.62 -6.55
CA CYS A 258 -30.62 23.93 -6.04
C CYS A 258 -31.45 25.07 -6.63
N ALA A 259 -31.70 25.05 -7.94
CA ALA A 259 -32.55 26.05 -8.60
C ALA A 259 -34.00 25.98 -8.09
N GLY A 260 -34.55 24.77 -7.93
CA GLY A 260 -35.89 24.55 -7.38
C GLY A 260 -36.02 25.05 -5.94
N LEU A 261 -35.02 24.82 -5.09
CA LEU A 261 -34.96 25.34 -3.73
C LEU A 261 -34.92 26.87 -3.70
N LEU A 262 -34.14 27.51 -4.58
CA LEU A 262 -34.10 28.97 -4.67
C LEU A 262 -35.47 29.55 -5.04
N VAL A 263 -36.14 28.96 -6.04
CA VAL A 263 -37.50 29.39 -6.43
C VAL A 263 -38.49 29.17 -5.29
N ALA A 264 -38.44 28.03 -4.60
CA ALA A 264 -39.31 27.75 -3.47
C ALA A 264 -39.10 28.74 -2.31
N VAL A 265 -37.85 29.11 -2.02
CA VAL A 265 -37.52 30.12 -0.99
C VAL A 265 -38.05 31.50 -1.40
N ILE A 266 -37.90 31.90 -2.66
CA ILE A 266 -38.45 33.17 -3.17
C ILE A 266 -39.98 33.19 -3.02
N LEU A 267 -40.66 32.12 -3.44
CA LEU A 267 -42.12 32.01 -3.33
C LEU A 267 -42.59 31.99 -1.86
N LEU A 268 -41.84 31.32 -0.98
CA LEU A 268 -42.13 31.31 0.45
C LEU A 268 -41.98 32.70 1.05
N LEU A 269 -40.91 33.42 0.72
CA LEU A 269 -40.68 34.79 1.17
C LEU A 269 -41.79 35.74 0.69
N GLN A 270 -42.21 35.63 -0.57
CA GLN A 270 -43.33 36.38 -1.13
C GLN A 270 -44.65 36.08 -0.40
N TYR A 271 -44.87 34.82 -0.01
CA TYR A 271 -46.07 34.43 0.75
C TYR A 271 -46.06 34.94 2.19
N THR A 272 -44.91 34.90 2.86
CA THR A 272 -44.78 35.29 4.28
C THR A 272 -44.64 36.80 4.49
N PHE A 273 -44.04 37.51 3.53
CA PHE A 273 -43.79 38.95 3.59
C PHE A 273 -44.21 39.62 2.27
N PRO A 274 -45.52 39.82 2.05
CA PRO A 274 -46.03 40.41 0.82
C PRO A 274 -45.58 41.87 0.58
N ASP A 275 -45.11 42.58 1.62
CA ASP A 275 -44.68 43.98 1.55
C ASP A 275 -43.16 44.17 1.25
N PHE A 276 -42.42 43.10 0.94
CA PHE A 276 -40.96 43.14 0.78
C PHE A 276 -40.48 43.29 -0.68
N PHE A 277 -41.38 43.24 -1.67
CA PHE A 277 -41.09 43.33 -3.11
C PHE A 277 -41.89 44.45 -3.79
#